data_AF-A0A1V6U6P4-F1
#
_entry.id   AF-A0A1V6U6P4-F1
#
_cell.length_a   1.000
_cell.length_b   1.000
_cell.length_c   1.000
_cell.angle_alpha   90.00
_cell.angle_beta   90.00
_cell.angle_gamma   90.00
#
_symmetry.space_group_name_H-M   'P 1'
#
loop_
_entity.id
_entity.type
_entity.pdbx_description
1 polymer ?
#
loop_
_entity_poly.entity_id
_entity_poly.type
_entity_poly.pdbx_seq_one_letter_code
_entity_poly.pdbx_strand_id
1 'polypeptide(L)'
;ELYEARNYYSLMAMLDGLCKYIAVGSNTFRAFDASRTVTPTSLIPPKVLPLIDPRHNFASYRKRYDQHPGVPFLQPHIREFKQRGESVEQPLLRLFQAITSSQ
;
A
#
# COMPACT_ATOMS: atom_id res chain seq x y z
N GLU A 1 2.32 -0.66 11.95
CA GLU A 1 2.84 0.72 12.04
C GLU A 1 2.71 1.52 10.75
N LEU A 2 3.20 1.05 9.59
CA LEU A 2 3.13 1.82 8.33
C LEU A 2 1.73 2.26 7.87
N TYR A 3 0.71 1.45 8.08
CA TYR A 3 -0.68 1.80 7.76
C TYR A 3 -1.18 3.01 8.58
N GLU A 4 -0.84 3.05 9.87
CA GLU A 4 -1.23 4.17 10.75
C GLU A 4 -0.35 5.39 10.50
N ALA A 5 0.93 5.19 10.19
CA ALA A 5 1.85 6.23 9.75
C ALA A 5 1.53 6.78 8.34
N ARG A 6 0.52 6.24 7.66
CA ARG A 6 0.08 6.64 6.31
C ARG A 6 1.21 6.56 5.28
N ASN A 7 2.16 5.64 5.47
CA ASN A 7 3.20 5.35 4.50
C ASN A 7 2.75 4.20 3.60
N TYR A 8 1.95 4.54 2.60
CA TYR A 8 1.37 3.57 1.69
C TYR A 8 2.39 3.02 0.69
N TYR A 9 3.41 3.81 0.32
CA TYR A 9 4.49 3.35 -0.55
C TYR A 9 5.20 2.12 0.05
N SER A 10 5.75 2.26 1.25
CA SER A 10 6.49 1.18 1.92
C SER A 10 5.57 0.03 2.32
N LEU A 11 4.33 0.33 2.73
CA LEU A 11 3.34 -0.70 3.04
C LEU A 11 3.05 -1.58 1.82
N MET A 12 2.75 -0.98 0.67
CA MET A 12 2.41 -1.73 -0.56
C MET A 12 3.61 -2.55 -1.05
N ALA A 13 4.84 -2.01 -0.97
CA ALA A 13 6.04 -2.75 -1.33
C ALA A 13 6.25 -4.02 -0.46
N MET A 14 6.07 -3.91 0.86
CA MET A 14 6.17 -5.07 1.74
C MET A 14 5.06 -6.08 1.50
N LEU A 15 3.82 -5.63 1.27
CA LEU A 15 2.71 -6.53 0.99
C LEU A 15 2.88 -7.25 -0.35
N ASP A 16 3.35 -6.57 -1.40
CA ASP A 16 3.66 -7.20 -2.69
C ASP A 16 4.76 -8.27 -2.54
N GLY A 17 5.85 -7.95 -1.84
CA GLY A 17 6.91 -8.91 -1.53
C GLY A 17 6.40 -10.11 -0.74
N LEU A 18 5.57 -9.88 0.27
CA LEU A 18 4.96 -10.93 1.08
C LEU A 18 4.00 -11.81 0.25
N CYS A 19 3.14 -11.21 -0.59
CA CYS A 19 2.26 -11.96 -1.49
C CYS A 19 3.05 -12.85 -2.46
N LYS A 20 4.13 -12.32 -3.06
CA LYS A 20 5.02 -13.10 -3.94
C LYS A 20 5.67 -14.25 -3.18
N TYR A 21 6.15 -13.99 -1.97
CA TYR A 21 6.73 -15.01 -1.11
C TYR A 21 5.74 -16.14 -0.76
N ILE A 22 4.50 -15.77 -0.38
CA ILE A 22 3.41 -16.72 -0.14
C ILE A 22 3.13 -17.56 -1.40
N ALA A 23 3.03 -16.90 -2.56
CA ALA A 23 2.69 -17.53 -3.84
C ALA A 23 3.75 -18.55 -4.32
N VAL A 24 5.01 -18.38 -3.93
CA VAL A 24 6.12 -19.32 -4.25
C VAL A 24 6.05 -20.61 -3.40
N GLY A 25 5.03 -20.76 -2.53
CA GLY A 25 4.77 -22.02 -1.82
C GLY A 25 5.69 -22.23 -0.61
N SER A 26 6.18 -21.13 -0.03
CA SER A 26 7.06 -21.22 1.13
C SER A 26 6.24 -21.74 2.33
N ASN A 27 6.50 -22.99 2.70
CA ASN A 27 5.78 -23.73 3.73
C ASN A 27 5.98 -23.10 5.11
N THR A 28 4.89 -23.02 5.89
CA THR A 28 4.81 -22.70 7.33
C THR A 28 6.14 -22.45 8.05
N PHE A 29 6.31 -21.25 8.59
CA PHE A 29 7.50 -20.89 9.39
C PHE A 29 7.17 -20.91 10.87
N ARG A 30 8.19 -21.19 11.68
CA ARG A 30 8.13 -20.95 13.12
C ARG A 30 8.26 -19.46 13.38
N ALA A 31 7.31 -18.90 14.11
CA ALA A 31 7.44 -17.57 14.65
C ALA A 31 8.74 -17.46 15.49
N PHE A 32 9.34 -16.28 15.51
CA PHE A 32 10.58 -16.00 16.23
C PHE A 32 10.46 -16.22 17.75
N ASP A 33 9.22 -16.24 18.27
CA ASP A 33 8.85 -16.50 19.67
C ASP A 33 8.57 -17.99 20.00
N ALA A 34 8.83 -18.89 19.04
CA ALA A 34 8.91 -20.34 19.23
C ALA A 34 7.73 -21.02 19.96
N SER A 35 6.48 -20.72 19.59
CA SER A 35 5.35 -21.60 19.94
C SER A 35 4.26 -21.74 18.87
N ARG A 36 4.27 -20.92 17.82
CA ARG A 36 3.22 -20.92 16.80
C ARG A 36 3.74 -21.18 15.40
N THR A 37 3.10 -22.13 14.72
CA THR A 37 3.19 -22.32 13.28
C THR A 37 2.33 -21.25 12.62
N VAL A 38 2.94 -20.38 11.82
CA VAL A 38 2.23 -19.30 11.14
C VAL A 38 2.04 -19.70 9.68
N THR A 39 0.82 -19.59 9.18
CA THR A 39 0.57 -19.77 7.75
C THR A 39 0.90 -18.48 7.01
N PRO A 40 1.53 -18.54 5.84
CA PRO A 40 1.92 -17.35 5.09
C PRO A 40 0.74 -16.39 4.84
N THR A 41 -0.46 -16.93 4.61
CA THR A 41 -1.71 -16.17 4.42
C THR A 41 -2.16 -15.40 5.66
N SER A 42 -1.83 -15.87 6.87
CA SER A 42 -2.17 -15.19 8.13
C SER A 42 -1.26 -13.99 8.45
N LEU A 43 -0.18 -13.79 7.68
CA LEU A 43 0.76 -12.70 7.87
C LEU A 43 0.24 -11.35 7.36
N ILE A 44 -0.81 -11.34 6.52
CA ILE A 44 -1.40 -10.11 6.00
C ILE A 44 -2.59 -9.72 6.90
N PRO A 45 -2.51 -8.60 7.63
CA PRO A 45 -3.63 -8.15 8.44
C PRO A 45 -4.88 -7.91 7.59
N PRO A 46 -6.09 -8.33 8.03
CA PRO A 46 -7.33 -8.14 7.27
C PRO A 46 -7.59 -6.68 6.88
N LYS A 47 -7.15 -5.72 7.71
CA LYS A 47 -7.35 -4.29 7.46
C LYS A 47 -6.55 -3.73 6.27
N VAL A 48 -5.45 -4.38 5.88
CA VAL A 48 -4.60 -3.93 4.76
C VAL A 48 -4.83 -4.74 3.49
N LEU A 49 -5.44 -5.92 3.61
CA LEU A 49 -5.74 -6.80 2.47
C LEU A 49 -6.54 -6.12 1.35
N PRO A 50 -7.53 -5.24 1.62
CA PRO A 50 -8.23 -4.54 0.54
C PRO A 50 -7.33 -3.59 -0.25
N LEU A 51 -6.24 -3.07 0.33
CA LEU A 51 -5.38 -2.07 -0.32
C LEU A 51 -4.60 -2.65 -1.50
N ILE A 52 -4.26 -3.94 -1.45
CA ILE A 52 -3.46 -4.62 -2.47
C ILE A 52 -4.27 -5.09 -3.68
N ASP A 53 -5.59 -4.98 -3.63
CA ASP A 53 -6.46 -5.37 -4.73
C ASP A 53 -6.24 -4.43 -5.94
N PRO A 54 -5.72 -4.92 -7.08
CA PRO A 54 -5.45 -4.07 -8.24
C PRO A 54 -6.72 -3.67 -9.01
N ARG A 55 -7.89 -4.26 -8.69
CA ARG A 55 -9.15 -3.99 -9.39
C ARG A 55 -9.52 -2.51 -9.31
N HIS A 56 -10.07 -2.02 -10.43
CA HIS A 56 -10.46 -0.62 -10.60
C HIS A 56 -9.35 0.36 -10.19
N ASN A 57 -8.10 0.05 -10.55
CA ASN A 57 -6.93 0.85 -10.25
C ASN A 57 -6.74 1.08 -8.74
N PHE A 58 -6.70 0.00 -7.96
CA PHE A 58 -6.51 0.05 -6.50
C PHE A 58 -7.55 0.93 -5.78
N ALA A 59 -8.85 0.73 -6.08
CA ALA A 59 -9.93 1.58 -5.58
C ALA A 59 -9.96 1.71 -4.05
N SER A 60 -9.72 0.62 -3.31
CA SER A 60 -9.67 0.63 -1.85
C SER A 60 -8.52 1.47 -1.31
N TYR A 61 -7.34 1.40 -1.93
CA TYR A 61 -6.21 2.25 -1.58
C TYR A 61 -6.52 3.72 -1.87
N ARG A 62 -7.04 4.03 -3.05
CA ARG A 62 -7.36 5.42 -3.42
C ARG A 62 -8.36 6.04 -2.46
N LYS A 63 -9.45 5.31 -2.13
CA LYS A 63 -10.43 5.73 -1.12
C LYS A 63 -9.78 6.01 0.25
N ARG A 64 -8.88 5.14 0.70
CA ARG A 64 -8.16 5.33 1.98
C ARG A 64 -7.23 6.55 1.91
N TYR A 65 -6.50 6.71 0.82
CA TYR A 65 -5.60 7.84 0.58
C TYR A 65 -6.35 9.18 0.57
N ASP A 66 -7.50 9.25 -0.10
CA ASP A 66 -8.33 10.46 -0.16
C ASP A 66 -8.83 10.88 1.23
N GLN A 67 -9.18 9.90 2.08
CA GLN A 67 -9.63 10.16 3.45
C GLN A 67 -8.46 10.45 4.41
N HIS A 68 -7.30 9.84 4.16
CA HIS A 68 -6.14 9.86 5.06
C HIS A 68 -4.85 10.00 4.25
N PRO A 69 -4.57 11.20 3.72
CA PRO A 69 -3.40 11.44 2.89
C PRO A 69 -2.10 11.20 3.67
N GLY A 70 -1.07 10.77 2.95
CA GLY A 70 0.24 10.40 3.48
C GLY A 70 1.21 10.13 2.32
N VAL A 71 2.24 9.30 2.54
CA VAL A 71 3.18 8.95 1.46
C VAL A 71 2.50 8.01 0.46
N PRO A 72 2.30 8.43 -0.81
CA PRO A 72 1.46 7.71 -1.75
C PRO A 72 2.16 6.49 -2.35
N PHE A 73 1.39 5.43 -2.56
CA PHE A 73 1.72 4.42 -3.55
C PHE A 73 1.42 4.98 -4.94
N LEU A 74 2.48 5.21 -5.74
CA LEU A 74 2.40 6.05 -6.95
C LEU A 74 1.73 5.37 -8.16
N GLN A 75 1.77 4.04 -8.26
CA GLN A 75 1.27 3.31 -9.43
C GLN A 75 -0.18 3.69 -9.84
N PRO A 76 -1.18 3.72 -8.95
CA PRO A 76 -2.54 4.10 -9.30
C PRO A 76 -2.64 5.55 -9.77
N HIS A 77 -1.86 6.45 -9.19
CA HIS A 77 -1.87 7.86 -9.54
C HIS A 77 -1.24 8.11 -10.92
N ILE A 78 -0.10 7.46 -11.21
CA ILE A 78 0.53 7.47 -12.54
C ILE A 78 -0.44 6.93 -13.60
N ARG A 79 -1.21 5.88 -13.28
CA ARG A 79 -2.21 5.35 -14.21
C ARG A 79 -3.32 6.36 -14.48
N GLU A 80 -3.81 7.05 -13.45
CA GLU A 80 -4.84 8.08 -13.63
C GLU A 80 -4.35 9.25 -14.46
N PHE A 81 -3.13 9.73 -14.19
CA PHE A 81 -2.49 10.77 -14.98
C PHE A 81 -2.41 10.39 -16.47
N LYS A 82 -1.95 9.17 -16.76
CA LYS A 82 -1.90 8.67 -18.15
C LYS A 82 -3.27 8.57 -18.82
N GLN A 83 -4.34 8.34 -18.06
CA GLN A 83 -5.69 8.15 -18.60
C GLN A 83 -6.47 9.46 -18.75
N ARG A 84 -6.25 10.44 -17.87
CA ARG A 84 -7.10 11.64 -17.71
C ARG A 84 -6.32 12.96 -17.76
N GLY A 85 -4.99 12.91 -17.86
CA GLY A 85 -4.11 14.07 -17.87
C GLY A 85 -3.94 14.75 -16.50
N GLU A 86 -3.38 15.97 -16.53
CA GLU A 86 -2.96 16.75 -15.35
C GLU A 86 -4.07 17.07 -14.34
N SER A 87 -5.32 17.07 -14.77
CA SER A 87 -6.48 17.44 -13.93
C SER A 87 -6.66 16.57 -12.67
N VAL A 88 -6.07 15.37 -12.63
CA VAL A 88 -6.24 14.40 -11.54
C VAL A 88 -5.14 14.47 -10.48
N GLU A 89 -4.06 15.23 -10.71
CA GLU A 89 -2.90 15.28 -9.80
C GLU A 89 -3.02 16.31 -8.68
N GLN A 90 -4.12 17.05 -8.60
CA GLN A 90 -4.38 18.07 -7.57
C GLN A 90 -4.09 17.61 -6.12
N PRO A 91 -4.39 16.37 -5.69
CA PRO A 91 -4.05 15.90 -4.34
C PRO A 91 -2.55 15.60 -4.17
N LEU A 92 -1.91 15.07 -5.21
CA LEU A 92 -0.51 14.66 -5.20
C LEU A 92 0.42 15.87 -5.27
N LEU A 93 0.07 16.84 -6.12
CA LEU A 93 0.74 18.13 -6.22
C LEU A 93 0.70 18.88 -4.89
N ARG A 94 -0.47 18.94 -4.24
CA ARG A 94 -0.62 19.57 -2.91
C ARG A 94 0.25 18.90 -1.85
N LEU A 95 0.37 17.57 -1.89
CA LEU A 95 1.25 16.85 -0.97
C LEU A 95 2.71 17.26 -1.18
N PHE A 96 3.20 17.24 -2.42
CA PHE A 96 4.58 17.64 -2.70
C PHE A 96 4.85 19.09 -2.33
N GLN A 97 3.92 20.00 -2.60
CA GLN A 97 4.01 21.40 -2.18
C GLN A 97 4.12 21.52 -0.66
N ALA A 98 3.26 20.83 0.10
CA ALA A 98 3.31 20.87 1.57
C ALA A 98 4.66 20.36 2.12
N ILE A 99 5.24 19.32 1.52
CA ILE A 99 6.55 18.79 1.92
C ILE A 99 7.66 19.82 1.61
N THR A 100 7.61 20.48 0.45
CA THR A 100 8.63 21.47 0.05
C THR A 100 8.51 22.80 0.79
N SER A 101 7.32 23.20 1.23
CA SER A 101 7.09 24.45 1.96
C SER A 101 7.34 24.34 3.47
N SER A 102 7.62 23.13 3.98
CA SER A 102 7.93 22.87 5.39
C SER A 102 9.44 22.82 5.68
N GLN A 103 10.28 23.22 4.71
CA GLN A 103 11.73 23.42 4.85
C GLN A 103 12.05 24.91 4.85
#